data_AF-A0A0D8J440-F1
#
_entry.id   AF-A0A0D8J440-F1
#
_cell.length_a   1.000
_cell.length_b   1.000
_cell.length_c   1.000
_cell.angle_alpha   90.00
_cell.angle_beta   90.00
_cell.angle_gamma   90.00
#
_symmetry.space_group_name_H-M   'P 1'
#
loop_
_entity.id
_entity.type
_entity.pdbx_description
1 polymer ?
#
loop_
_entity_poly.entity_id
_entity_poly.type
_entity_poly.pdbx_seq_one_letter_code
_entity_poly.pdbx_strand_id
1 'polypeptide(L)'
;MNRGLRQLTERVFYLPHEEPADRPVLGYIRGERYSLAVDAGNSRRHVEKFYAALDAAELRRPDFTVLTHWHWDHTFGLHAVDGAAIACEATNEMLCRASRWKWSEEAMRERLRTGEEIEFCDKHIRAEYPDRKEISVVPASLVFHGRLSIDLGGVHCVLLQTEAPHERDCVLVHVPEQGILFAGDADCGDFYSLDGGYDKARLKRYLASVEAMEFKLYVPGHGAPERKAETLAALRAELESLEG
;
A
#
# COMPACT_ATOMS: atom_id res chain seq x y z
N MET A 1 -25.96 5.40 5.34
CA MET A 1 -25.80 4.02 4.83
C MET A 1 -24.33 3.84 4.52
N ASN A 2 -23.68 2.86 5.15
CA ASN A 2 -22.23 2.74 5.19
C ASN A 2 -21.66 2.47 3.78
N ARG A 3 -20.89 3.41 3.22
CA ARG A 3 -20.38 3.41 1.83
C ARG A 3 -19.10 2.55 1.66
N GLY A 4 -19.08 1.37 2.28
CA GLY A 4 -17.99 0.40 2.11
C GLY A 4 -16.82 0.47 3.10
N LEU A 5 -16.72 1.53 3.92
CA LEU A 5 -15.70 1.62 4.97
C LEU A 5 -15.99 0.61 6.08
N ARG A 6 -14.97 -0.18 6.47
CA ARG A 6 -15.05 -1.18 7.53
C ARG A 6 -14.20 -0.76 8.72
N GLN A 7 -14.72 -0.97 9.92
CA GLN A 7 -14.03 -0.67 11.16
C GLN A 7 -13.33 -1.93 11.68
N LEU A 8 -12.03 -1.82 12.00
CA LEU A 8 -11.24 -2.89 12.61
C LEU A 8 -11.16 -2.75 14.13
N THR A 9 -10.99 -1.52 14.59
CA THR A 9 -10.91 -1.16 16.01
C THR A 9 -11.59 0.19 16.24
N GLU A 10 -11.59 0.68 17.47
CA GLU A 10 -12.13 2.02 17.79
C GLU A 10 -11.50 3.14 16.94
N ARG A 11 -10.23 3.00 16.54
CA ARG A 11 -9.45 4.04 15.86
C ARG A 11 -8.99 3.66 14.46
N VAL A 12 -9.17 2.42 14.01
CA VAL A 12 -8.68 1.94 12.73
C VAL A 12 -9.82 1.46 11.84
N PHE A 13 -9.82 1.95 10.61
CA PHE A 13 -10.78 1.64 9.58
C PHE A 13 -10.04 1.32 8.28
N TYR A 14 -10.72 0.68 7.33
CA TYR A 14 -10.19 0.48 5.99
C TYR A 14 -11.30 0.45 4.95
N LEU A 15 -10.98 0.90 3.74
CA LEU A 15 -11.76 0.61 2.55
C LEU A 15 -11.23 -0.70 1.95
N PRO A 16 -12.07 -1.73 1.75
CA PRO A 16 -11.64 -3.00 1.15
C PRO A 16 -11.13 -2.85 -0.28
N HIS A 17 -10.25 -3.78 -0.68
CA HIS A 17 -9.77 -3.89 -2.06
C HIS A 17 -10.90 -4.22 -3.04
N GLU A 18 -10.68 -3.92 -4.33
CA GLU A 18 -11.61 -4.24 -5.42
C GLU A 18 -10.86 -4.83 -6.64
N GLU A 19 -11.14 -6.10 -6.94
CA GLU A 19 -10.47 -6.85 -8.02
C GLU A 19 -10.61 -6.25 -9.43
N PRO A 20 -11.78 -5.72 -9.90
CA PRO A 20 -11.95 -5.37 -11.32
C PRO A 20 -10.96 -4.35 -11.89
N ALA A 21 -10.37 -3.52 -11.03
CA ALA A 21 -9.39 -2.50 -11.40
C ALA A 21 -8.18 -2.52 -10.47
N ASP A 22 -7.96 -3.63 -9.75
CA ASP A 22 -6.81 -3.79 -8.85
C ASP A 22 -6.70 -2.63 -7.84
N ARG A 23 -7.81 -2.30 -7.18
CA ARG A 23 -7.79 -1.26 -6.13
C ARG A 23 -7.35 -1.91 -4.83
N PRO A 24 -6.28 -1.42 -4.17
CA PRO A 24 -5.85 -2.01 -2.92
C PRO A 24 -6.73 -1.55 -1.76
N VAL A 25 -6.49 -2.13 -0.60
CA VAL A 25 -6.98 -1.64 0.68
C VAL A 25 -6.44 -0.23 0.94
N LEU A 26 -7.32 0.69 1.34
CA LEU A 26 -6.91 1.99 1.89
C LEU A 26 -7.20 2.04 3.39
N GLY A 27 -6.14 2.18 4.19
CA GLY A 27 -6.24 2.24 5.64
C GLY A 27 -6.53 3.64 6.16
N TYR A 28 -7.20 3.75 7.31
CA TYR A 28 -7.43 5.01 8.01
C TYR A 28 -7.22 4.84 9.51
N ILE A 29 -6.40 5.71 10.11
CA ILE A 29 -6.12 5.75 11.54
C ILE A 29 -6.53 7.10 12.10
N ARG A 30 -7.42 7.07 13.10
CA ARG A 30 -7.94 8.24 13.80
C ARG A 30 -7.22 8.49 15.12
N GLY A 31 -6.45 9.57 15.17
CA GLY A 31 -5.99 10.16 16.42
C GLY A 31 -6.88 11.31 16.90
N GLU A 32 -6.54 11.86 18.05
CA GLU A 32 -7.20 13.02 18.67
C GLU A 32 -6.77 14.34 18.04
N ARG A 33 -5.52 14.43 17.54
CA ARG A 33 -4.95 15.63 16.93
C ARG A 33 -4.86 15.52 15.42
N TYR A 34 -4.42 14.36 14.92
CA TYR A 34 -4.22 14.08 13.52
C TYR A 34 -4.87 12.75 13.11
N SER A 35 -4.97 12.55 11.80
CA SER A 35 -5.42 11.31 11.17
C SER A 35 -4.50 10.96 10.01
N LEU A 36 -4.41 9.67 9.72
CA LEU A 36 -3.46 9.13 8.75
C LEU A 36 -4.13 8.11 7.85
N ALA A 37 -3.92 8.25 6.55
CA ALA A 37 -4.27 7.24 5.56
C ALA A 37 -3.06 6.35 5.24
N VAL A 38 -3.33 5.07 4.99
CA VAL A 38 -2.35 4.12 4.45
C VAL A 38 -2.71 3.85 3.00
N ASP A 39 -1.76 4.16 2.13
CA ASP A 39 -1.84 4.23 0.67
C ASP A 39 -2.78 5.30 0.11
N ALA A 40 -2.53 5.67 -1.14
CA ALA A 40 -3.30 6.66 -1.89
C ALA A 40 -4.18 6.02 -2.98
N GLY A 41 -4.12 4.69 -3.12
CA GLY A 41 -4.86 3.96 -4.13
C GLY A 41 -4.42 4.30 -5.55
N ASN A 42 -5.13 3.70 -6.50
CA ASN A 42 -4.70 3.63 -7.89
C ASN A 42 -5.14 4.83 -8.73
N SER A 43 -6.05 5.68 -8.22
CA SER A 43 -6.56 6.84 -8.95
C SER A 43 -7.24 7.88 -8.06
N ARG A 44 -7.46 9.07 -8.63
CA ARG A 44 -8.34 10.10 -8.05
C ARG A 44 -9.70 9.55 -7.67
N ARG A 45 -10.30 8.73 -8.54
CA ARG A 45 -11.63 8.13 -8.30
C ARG A 45 -11.61 7.21 -7.08
N HIS A 46 -10.50 6.50 -6.85
CA HIS A 46 -10.34 5.68 -5.67
C HIS A 46 -10.18 6.52 -4.39
N VAL A 47 -9.35 7.57 -4.43
CA VAL A 47 -9.22 8.53 -3.31
C VAL A 47 -10.57 9.17 -2.98
N GLU A 48 -11.30 9.67 -3.98
CA GLU A 48 -12.61 10.30 -3.82
C GLU A 48 -13.63 9.33 -3.24
N LYS A 49 -13.58 8.05 -3.63
CA LYS A 49 -14.42 7.01 -3.03
C LYS A 49 -14.12 6.80 -1.56
N PHE A 50 -12.84 6.69 -1.19
CA PHE A 50 -12.40 6.55 0.19
C PHE A 50 -12.83 7.75 1.03
N TYR A 51 -12.62 8.95 0.51
CA TYR A 51 -12.99 10.21 1.14
C TYR A 51 -14.52 10.33 1.31
N ALA A 52 -15.30 9.98 0.31
CA ALA A 52 -16.75 9.93 0.44
C ALA A 52 -17.22 8.91 1.51
N ALA A 53 -16.46 7.83 1.74
CA ALA A 53 -16.74 6.87 2.79
C ALA A 53 -16.36 7.39 4.19
N LEU A 54 -15.25 8.13 4.32
CA LEU A 54 -14.88 8.84 5.54
C LEU A 54 -15.93 9.91 5.91
N ASP A 55 -16.38 10.72 4.95
CA ASP A 55 -17.40 11.75 5.17
C ASP A 55 -18.71 11.15 5.65
N ALA A 56 -19.13 10.04 5.03
CA ALA A 56 -20.35 9.33 5.41
C ALA A 56 -20.27 8.69 6.80
N ALA A 57 -19.06 8.48 7.32
CA ALA A 57 -18.78 8.02 8.68
C ALA A 57 -18.47 9.17 9.64
N GLU A 58 -18.61 10.43 9.21
CA GLU A 58 -18.30 11.65 9.98
C GLU A 58 -16.87 11.67 10.52
N LEU A 59 -15.94 11.09 9.75
CA LEU A 59 -14.51 11.09 10.04
C LEU A 59 -13.83 12.27 9.35
N ARG A 60 -12.88 12.90 10.02
CA ARG A 60 -12.04 13.95 9.43
C ARG A 60 -11.24 13.41 8.23
N ARG A 61 -10.85 14.33 7.34
CA ARG A 61 -9.88 14.02 6.27
C ARG A 61 -8.51 13.70 6.86
N PRO A 62 -7.74 12.79 6.24
CA PRO A 62 -6.36 12.52 6.63
C PRO A 62 -5.49 13.77 6.59
N ASP A 63 -4.67 13.96 7.62
CA ASP A 63 -3.62 14.98 7.63
C ASP A 63 -2.35 14.48 6.93
N PHE A 64 -2.19 13.15 6.91
CA PHE A 64 -1.08 12.45 6.28
C PHE A 64 -1.60 11.28 5.44
N THR A 65 -0.94 11.03 4.31
CA THR A 65 -1.08 9.77 3.57
C THR A 65 0.29 9.12 3.46
N VAL A 66 0.43 7.89 3.98
CA VAL A 66 1.68 7.13 3.96
C VAL A 66 1.60 6.07 2.88
N LEU A 67 2.63 6.01 2.04
CA LEU A 67 2.75 4.97 1.01
C LEU A 67 3.49 3.75 1.55
N THR A 68 2.95 2.57 1.28
CA THR A 68 3.55 1.28 1.63
C THR A 68 4.67 0.90 0.67
N HIS A 69 4.50 1.17 -0.63
CA HIS A 69 5.50 0.93 -1.67
C HIS A 69 5.12 1.67 -2.97
N TRP A 70 5.96 1.60 -4.00
CA TRP A 70 5.85 2.47 -5.19
C TRP A 70 4.81 2.05 -6.23
N HIS A 71 4.25 0.84 -6.18
CA HIS A 71 3.40 0.34 -7.26
C HIS A 71 2.19 1.23 -7.53
N TRP A 72 1.77 1.22 -8.79
CA TRP A 72 0.82 2.17 -9.35
C TRP A 72 -0.51 2.17 -8.59
N ASP A 73 -0.94 1.00 -8.17
CA ASP A 73 -2.22 0.76 -7.56
C ASP A 73 -2.31 1.28 -6.12
N HIS A 74 -1.17 1.50 -5.47
CA HIS A 74 -1.07 2.13 -4.15
C HIS A 74 -0.80 3.63 -4.22
N THR A 75 -0.28 4.15 -5.35
CA THR A 75 0.35 5.48 -5.40
C THR A 75 -0.21 6.44 -6.44
N PHE A 76 -0.87 5.98 -7.51
CA PHE A 76 -1.27 6.91 -8.60
C PHE A 76 -2.40 7.85 -8.21
N GLY A 77 -3.16 7.53 -7.16
CA GLY A 77 -4.12 8.43 -6.54
C GLY A 77 -3.47 9.57 -5.74
N LEU A 78 -2.15 9.54 -5.49
CA LEU A 78 -1.47 10.48 -4.58
C LEU A 78 -1.68 11.95 -4.93
N HIS A 79 -1.80 12.29 -6.22
CA HIS A 79 -2.05 13.67 -6.65
C HIS A 79 -3.42 14.24 -6.22
N ALA A 80 -4.32 13.39 -5.73
CA ALA A 80 -5.67 13.75 -5.30
C ALA A 80 -5.85 13.69 -3.78
N VAL A 81 -4.83 13.32 -3.01
CA VAL A 81 -4.94 13.24 -1.54
C VAL A 81 -4.91 14.63 -0.90
N ASP A 82 -5.64 14.75 0.20
CA ASP A 82 -5.52 15.87 1.12
C ASP A 82 -4.33 15.63 2.07
N GLY A 83 -3.77 16.71 2.62
CA GLY A 83 -2.69 16.64 3.60
C GLY A 83 -1.31 16.34 3.00
N ALA A 84 -0.37 15.94 3.85
CA ALA A 84 1.01 15.67 3.43
C ALA A 84 1.20 14.19 3.08
N ALA A 85 1.75 13.94 1.89
CA ALA A 85 2.18 12.62 1.46
C ALA A 85 3.55 12.27 2.08
N ILE A 86 3.69 11.07 2.62
CA ILE A 86 4.91 10.53 3.23
C ILE A 86 5.28 9.22 2.51
N ALA A 87 6.53 9.12 2.07
CA ALA A 87 7.07 7.89 1.48
C ALA A 87 8.48 7.62 2.02
N CYS A 88 8.93 6.36 1.98
CA CYS A 88 10.35 6.10 2.18
C CYS A 88 11.16 6.63 0.98
N GLU A 89 12.46 6.84 1.17
CA GLU A 89 13.35 7.35 0.11
C GLU A 89 13.24 6.54 -1.18
N ALA A 90 13.35 5.21 -1.11
CA ALA A 90 13.31 4.33 -2.28
C ALA A 90 11.98 4.42 -3.04
N THR A 91 10.84 4.43 -2.32
CA THR A 91 9.52 4.65 -2.93
C THR A 91 9.47 5.99 -3.64
N ASN A 92 9.95 7.05 -3.00
CA ASN A 92 9.88 8.39 -3.57
C ASN A 92 10.78 8.58 -4.79
N GLU A 93 11.95 7.93 -4.83
CA GLU A 93 12.80 7.85 -6.02
C GLU A 93 12.08 7.19 -7.20
N MET A 94 11.38 6.09 -6.95
CA MET A 94 10.58 5.41 -7.97
C MET A 94 9.43 6.28 -8.46
N LEU A 95 8.73 7.01 -7.59
CA LEU A 95 7.71 7.98 -7.99
C LEU A 95 8.29 9.13 -8.80
N CYS A 96 9.48 9.62 -8.46
CA CYS A 96 10.18 10.63 -9.25
C CYS A 96 10.50 10.13 -10.66
N ARG A 97 10.86 8.85 -10.82
CA ARG A 97 11.06 8.21 -12.13
C ARG A 97 9.72 8.05 -12.87
N ALA A 98 8.72 7.48 -12.22
CA ALA A 98 7.40 7.21 -12.80
C ALA A 98 6.66 8.51 -13.20
N SER A 99 6.88 9.63 -12.50
CA SER A 99 6.36 10.95 -12.89
C SER A 99 6.80 11.42 -14.27
N ARG A 100 7.87 10.84 -14.82
CA ARG A 100 8.42 11.15 -16.16
C ARG A 100 7.89 10.20 -17.23
N TRP A 101 7.14 9.17 -16.86
CA TRP A 101 6.57 8.24 -17.81
C TRP A 101 5.56 8.93 -18.72
N LYS A 102 5.53 8.48 -19.97
CA LYS A 102 4.53 8.90 -20.95
C LYS A 102 3.43 7.84 -21.01
N TRP A 103 2.19 8.30 -21.12
CA TRP A 103 1.00 7.44 -21.14
C TRP A 103 0.36 7.34 -22.54
N SER A 104 1.13 7.63 -23.59
CA SER A 104 0.70 7.31 -24.96
C SER A 104 0.71 5.80 -25.19
N GLU A 105 -0.12 5.33 -26.13
CA GLU A 105 -0.17 3.91 -26.50
C GLU A 105 1.20 3.34 -26.87
N GLU A 106 2.00 4.11 -27.61
CA GLU A 106 3.36 3.74 -28.00
C GLU A 106 4.26 3.57 -26.77
N ALA A 107 4.22 4.52 -25.83
CA ALA A 107 5.07 4.47 -24.64
C ALA A 107 4.69 3.34 -23.67
N MET A 108 3.39 3.05 -23.52
CA MET A 108 2.93 1.92 -22.71
C MET A 108 3.33 0.58 -23.34
N ARG A 109 3.16 0.44 -24.67
CA ARG A 109 3.63 -0.75 -25.40
C ARG A 109 5.13 -0.95 -25.32
N GLU A 110 5.89 0.14 -25.36
CA GLU A 110 7.34 0.07 -25.22
C GLU A 110 7.74 -0.40 -23.81
N ARG A 111 7.09 0.09 -22.75
CA ARG A 111 7.35 -0.38 -21.37
C ARG A 111 7.06 -1.88 -21.20
N LEU A 112 5.97 -2.38 -21.79
CA LEU A 112 5.69 -3.81 -21.85
C LEU A 112 6.79 -4.58 -22.60
N ARG A 113 7.24 -4.06 -23.74
CA ARG A 113 8.28 -4.70 -24.56
C ARG A 113 9.63 -4.74 -23.84
N THR A 114 9.96 -3.74 -23.03
CA THR A 114 11.21 -3.67 -22.27
C THR A 114 11.14 -4.37 -20.91
N GLY A 115 9.95 -4.77 -20.46
CA GLY A 115 9.73 -5.29 -19.11
C GLY A 115 9.82 -4.23 -18.00
N GLU A 116 9.69 -2.94 -18.35
CA GLU A 116 9.54 -1.88 -17.33
C GLU A 116 8.12 -1.90 -16.73
N GLU A 117 7.16 -2.50 -17.43
CA GLU A 117 5.79 -2.74 -16.98
C GLU A 117 5.38 -4.18 -17.35
N ILE A 118 4.48 -4.78 -16.58
CA ILE A 118 3.97 -6.13 -16.83
C ILE A 118 2.54 -6.11 -17.40
N GLU A 119 2.15 -7.19 -18.08
CA GLU A 119 0.82 -7.28 -18.74
C GLU A 119 -0.33 -7.14 -17.73
N PHE A 120 -0.15 -7.68 -16.52
CA PHE A 120 -1.12 -7.54 -15.44
C PHE A 120 -1.39 -6.06 -15.11
N CYS A 121 -0.34 -5.27 -14.88
CA CYS A 121 -0.45 -3.86 -14.55
C CYS A 121 -0.99 -3.04 -15.73
N ASP A 122 -0.49 -3.23 -16.97
CA ASP A 122 -1.02 -2.51 -18.15
C ASP A 122 -2.53 -2.73 -18.33
N LYS A 123 -3.00 -3.97 -18.17
CA LYS A 123 -4.42 -4.32 -18.25
C LYS A 123 -5.24 -3.55 -17.21
N HIS A 124 -4.83 -3.55 -15.94
CA HIS A 124 -5.60 -2.93 -14.86
C HIS A 124 -5.48 -1.40 -14.88
N ILE A 125 -4.34 -0.84 -15.26
CA ILE A 125 -4.18 0.60 -15.50
C ILE A 125 -5.17 1.07 -16.57
N ARG A 126 -5.30 0.34 -17.69
CA ARG A 126 -6.27 0.67 -18.75
C ARG A 126 -7.72 0.57 -18.29
N ALA A 127 -8.02 -0.40 -17.43
CA ALA A 127 -9.35 -0.55 -16.85
C ALA A 127 -9.69 0.60 -15.89
N GLU A 128 -8.75 1.03 -15.06
CA GLU A 128 -8.95 2.14 -14.13
C GLU A 128 -9.00 3.49 -14.85
N TYR A 129 -8.18 3.67 -15.89
CA TYR A 129 -8.02 4.90 -16.66
C TYR A 129 -8.47 4.77 -18.12
N PRO A 130 -9.79 4.88 -18.40
CA PRO A 130 -10.30 4.99 -19.77
C PRO A 130 -9.68 6.16 -20.54
N ASP A 131 -9.39 7.29 -19.89
CA ASP A 131 -8.54 8.35 -20.43
C ASP A 131 -7.18 8.37 -19.70
N ARG A 132 -6.14 7.92 -20.39
CA ARG A 132 -4.78 7.83 -19.84
C ARG A 132 -4.15 9.20 -19.57
N LYS A 133 -4.75 10.29 -20.06
CA LYS A 133 -4.32 11.67 -19.76
C LYS A 133 -4.62 12.07 -18.31
N GLU A 134 -5.52 11.36 -17.64
CA GLU A 134 -5.84 11.60 -16.23
C GLU A 134 -4.75 11.06 -15.28
N ILE A 135 -3.84 10.20 -15.78
CA ILE A 135 -2.76 9.66 -14.96
C ILE A 135 -1.77 10.77 -14.61
N SER A 136 -1.63 11.05 -13.32
CA SER A 136 -0.70 12.03 -12.78
C SER A 136 0.05 11.41 -11.60
N VAL A 137 1.28 10.97 -11.86
CA VAL A 137 2.17 10.42 -10.84
C VAL A 137 2.96 11.57 -10.23
N VAL A 138 2.88 11.72 -8.91
CA VAL A 138 3.57 12.78 -8.16
C VAL A 138 4.43 12.14 -7.07
N PRO A 139 5.62 12.69 -6.76
CA PRO A 139 6.38 12.28 -5.60
C PRO A 139 5.68 12.72 -4.30
N ALA A 140 5.99 12.04 -3.21
CA ALA A 140 5.58 12.43 -1.87
C ALA A 140 6.25 13.74 -1.42
N SER A 141 5.52 14.53 -0.63
CA SER A 141 6.00 15.81 -0.09
C SER A 141 6.98 15.66 1.06
N LEU A 142 6.95 14.53 1.76
CA LEU A 142 7.79 14.21 2.90
C LEU A 142 8.46 12.85 2.67
N VAL A 143 9.74 12.77 2.98
CA VAL A 143 10.55 11.55 2.83
C VAL A 143 11.11 11.14 4.19
N PHE A 144 11.14 9.84 4.45
CA PHE A 144 11.80 9.28 5.64
C PHE A 144 12.73 8.13 5.28
N HIS A 145 13.62 7.77 6.20
CA HIS A 145 14.55 6.65 6.07
C HIS A 145 14.42 5.72 7.28
N GLY A 146 14.38 4.41 7.05
CA GLY A 146 14.35 3.40 8.12
C GLY A 146 13.04 3.41 8.91
N ARG A 147 12.98 4.20 9.98
CA ARG A 147 11.84 4.23 10.92
C ARG A 147 11.36 5.65 11.17
N LEU A 148 10.05 5.85 11.07
CA LEU A 148 9.37 7.08 11.49
C LEU A 148 8.27 6.74 12.50
N SER A 149 8.05 7.59 13.50
CA SER A 149 6.94 7.45 14.44
C SER A 149 6.17 8.76 14.47
N ILE A 150 4.85 8.66 14.27
CA ILE A 150 3.94 9.80 14.18
C ILE A 150 2.92 9.66 15.31
N ASP A 151 2.92 10.61 16.23
CA ASP A 151 1.91 10.69 17.30
C ASP A 151 0.67 11.45 16.81
N LEU A 152 -0.40 10.71 16.57
CA LEU A 152 -1.67 11.26 16.09
C LEU A 152 -2.55 11.80 17.23
N GLY A 153 -2.13 11.66 18.49
CA GLY A 153 -2.90 11.97 19.70
C GLY A 153 -3.66 10.74 20.19
N GLY A 154 -3.12 10.07 21.20
CA GLY A 154 -3.70 8.88 21.81
C GLY A 154 -3.47 7.57 21.02
N VAL A 155 -2.85 7.64 19.84
CA VAL A 155 -2.43 6.49 19.03
C VAL A 155 -1.21 6.86 18.19
N HIS A 156 -0.26 5.92 18.04
CA HIS A 156 0.92 6.11 17.21
C HIS A 156 0.83 5.31 15.91
N CYS A 157 1.32 5.91 14.83
CA CYS A 157 1.65 5.20 13.60
C CYS A 157 3.16 5.11 13.47
N VAL A 158 3.67 3.88 13.40
CA VAL A 158 5.08 3.58 13.26
C VAL A 158 5.33 3.04 11.86
N LEU A 159 6.08 3.78 11.06
CA LEU A 159 6.47 3.39 9.71
C LEU A 159 7.80 2.67 9.78
N LEU A 160 7.88 1.48 9.18
CA LEU A 160 9.05 0.61 9.22
C LEU A 160 9.37 0.18 7.80
N GLN A 161 10.46 0.71 7.25
CA GLN A 161 11.03 0.17 6.03
C GLN A 161 11.47 -1.27 6.31
N THR A 162 11.05 -2.19 5.46
CA THR A 162 11.28 -3.63 5.62
C THR A 162 11.85 -4.22 4.35
N GLU A 163 12.70 -5.24 4.51
CA GLU A 163 12.98 -6.14 3.40
C GLU A 163 11.80 -7.11 3.26
N ALA A 164 11.04 -6.97 2.18
CA ALA A 164 9.90 -7.81 1.84
C ALA A 164 10.21 -8.65 0.59
N PRO A 165 9.55 -9.79 0.35
CA PRO A 165 9.64 -10.52 -0.91
C PRO A 165 9.12 -9.74 -2.13
N HIS A 166 8.08 -8.93 -1.96
CA HIS A 166 7.42 -8.22 -3.06
C HIS A 166 8.30 -7.17 -3.72
N GLU A 167 8.74 -6.17 -2.94
CA GLU A 167 9.61 -5.08 -3.43
C GLU A 167 10.59 -4.64 -2.34
N ARG A 168 11.63 -3.89 -2.72
CA ARG A 168 12.69 -3.43 -1.81
C ARG A 168 12.35 -2.16 -1.05
N ASP A 169 11.34 -1.44 -1.48
CA ASP A 169 10.91 -0.17 -0.88
C ASP A 169 9.72 -0.33 0.08
N CYS A 170 9.34 -1.57 0.41
CA CYS A 170 8.19 -1.85 1.26
C CYS A 170 8.31 -1.21 2.66
N VAL A 171 7.19 -0.68 3.13
CA VAL A 171 7.00 -0.05 4.43
C VAL A 171 5.82 -0.71 5.12
N LEU A 172 6.05 -1.21 6.32
CA LEU A 172 4.98 -1.64 7.23
C LEU A 172 4.51 -0.45 8.05
N VAL A 173 3.19 -0.30 8.20
CA VAL A 173 2.57 0.70 9.10
C VAL A 173 2.00 0.00 10.31
N HIS A 174 2.71 0.09 11.43
CA HIS A 174 2.34 -0.52 12.70
C HIS A 174 1.58 0.47 13.59
N VAL A 175 0.47 0.03 14.16
CA VAL A 175 -0.38 0.81 15.09
C VAL A 175 -0.46 0.05 16.42
N PRO A 176 0.54 0.20 17.31
CA PRO A 176 0.71 -0.68 18.47
C PRO A 176 -0.50 -0.70 19.40
N GLU A 177 -1.07 0.46 19.70
CA GLU A 177 -2.20 0.58 20.64
C GLU A 177 -3.48 -0.08 20.12
N GLN A 178 -3.56 -0.28 18.80
CA GLN A 178 -4.69 -0.91 18.13
C GLN A 178 -4.38 -2.34 17.71
N GLY A 179 -3.12 -2.79 17.83
CA GLY A 179 -2.67 -4.11 17.41
C GLY A 179 -2.86 -4.37 15.92
N ILE A 180 -2.65 -3.35 15.07
CA ILE A 180 -2.80 -3.45 13.62
C ILE A 180 -1.43 -3.31 12.95
N LEU A 181 -1.20 -4.11 11.91
CA LEU A 181 -0.07 -4.00 11.01
C LEU A 181 -0.59 -3.94 9.57
N PHE A 182 -0.50 -2.77 8.93
CA PHE A 182 -0.72 -2.67 7.48
C PHE A 182 0.58 -2.98 6.76
N ALA A 183 0.49 -3.79 5.71
CA ALA A 183 1.67 -4.29 5.02
C ALA A 183 1.72 -3.93 3.53
N GLY A 184 0.64 -3.36 2.97
CA GLY A 184 0.49 -3.30 1.52
C GLY A 184 0.71 -4.69 0.95
N ASP A 185 1.55 -4.79 -0.07
CA ASP A 185 1.82 -6.07 -0.73
C ASP A 185 3.08 -6.76 -0.21
N ALA A 186 3.61 -6.37 0.96
CA ALA A 186 4.89 -6.87 1.44
C ALA A 186 4.95 -8.41 1.58
N ASP A 187 3.84 -9.10 1.82
CA ASP A 187 3.78 -10.57 1.85
C ASP A 187 3.64 -11.24 0.49
N CYS A 188 3.45 -10.48 -0.60
CA CYS A 188 3.30 -11.03 -1.94
C CYS A 188 4.65 -11.37 -2.59
N GLY A 189 4.60 -12.15 -3.67
CA GLY A 189 5.77 -12.44 -4.51
C GLY A 189 6.20 -11.26 -5.37
N ASP A 190 7.36 -11.40 -6.00
CA ASP A 190 7.95 -10.40 -6.90
C ASP A 190 7.42 -10.63 -8.32
N PHE A 191 6.44 -9.80 -8.73
CA PHE A 191 5.79 -9.93 -10.04
C PHE A 191 6.67 -9.46 -11.21
N TYR A 192 7.68 -8.63 -10.97
CA TYR A 192 8.53 -8.10 -12.04
C TYR A 192 9.74 -8.99 -12.33
N SER A 193 10.34 -9.57 -11.29
CA SER A 193 11.60 -10.32 -11.40
C SER A 193 11.40 -11.83 -11.34
N LEU A 194 10.34 -12.29 -10.68
CA LEU A 194 10.12 -13.71 -10.39
C LEU A 194 8.75 -14.23 -10.84
N ASP A 195 8.02 -13.48 -11.66
CA ASP A 195 6.68 -13.86 -12.18
C ASP A 195 5.69 -14.21 -11.04
N GLY A 196 5.73 -13.42 -9.96
CA GLY A 196 4.91 -13.63 -8.76
C GLY A 196 5.49 -14.66 -7.79
N GLY A 197 6.67 -15.20 -8.08
CA GLY A 197 7.42 -16.08 -7.18
C GLY A 197 8.13 -15.33 -6.05
N TYR A 198 8.75 -16.10 -5.16
CA TYR A 198 9.39 -15.58 -3.95
C TYR A 198 10.91 -15.80 -3.97
N ASP A 199 11.67 -14.76 -3.63
CA ASP A 199 13.05 -14.95 -3.20
C ASP A 199 13.04 -15.52 -1.77
N LYS A 200 13.52 -16.76 -1.64
CA LYS A 200 13.55 -17.50 -0.38
C LYS A 200 14.22 -16.73 0.76
N ALA A 201 15.32 -16.04 0.47
CA ALA A 201 16.07 -15.34 1.51
C ALA A 201 15.33 -14.09 1.99
N ARG A 202 14.71 -13.33 1.08
CA ARG A 202 13.84 -12.18 1.39
C ARG A 202 12.62 -12.63 2.18
N LEU A 203 11.91 -13.67 1.72
CA LEU A 203 10.75 -14.20 2.43
C LEU A 203 11.10 -14.65 3.85
N LYS A 204 12.23 -15.34 4.04
CA LYS A 204 12.69 -15.75 5.37
C LYS A 204 12.97 -14.56 6.29
N ARG A 205 13.60 -13.49 5.79
CA ARG A 205 13.87 -12.26 6.57
C ARG A 205 12.60 -11.48 6.87
N TYR A 206 11.68 -11.41 5.92
CA TYR A 206 10.37 -10.81 6.09
C TYR A 206 9.56 -11.52 7.18
N LEU A 207 9.44 -12.85 7.08
CA LEU A 207 8.77 -13.69 8.08
C LEU A 207 9.34 -13.45 9.49
N ALA A 208 10.68 -13.46 9.65
CA ALA A 208 11.31 -13.22 10.94
C ALA A 208 10.99 -11.82 11.50
N SER A 209 10.92 -10.81 10.62
CA SER A 209 10.57 -9.43 11.00
C SER A 209 9.11 -9.33 11.47
N VAL A 210 8.17 -9.89 10.70
CA VAL A 210 6.74 -9.91 11.05
C VAL A 210 6.50 -10.72 12.33
N GLU A 211 7.18 -11.85 12.51
CA GLU A 211 7.06 -12.68 13.71
C GLU A 211 7.45 -11.92 14.98
N ALA A 212 8.51 -11.11 14.91
CA ALA A 212 9.01 -10.30 16.03
C ALA A 212 8.13 -9.10 16.41
N MET A 213 7.17 -8.70 15.56
CA MET A 213 6.32 -7.54 15.80
C MET A 213 5.06 -7.89 16.59
N GLU A 214 4.72 -7.11 17.61
CA GLU A 214 3.50 -7.32 18.39
C GLU A 214 2.27 -6.69 17.71
N PHE A 215 1.41 -7.51 17.12
CA PHE A 215 0.13 -7.10 16.54
C PHE A 215 -0.89 -8.24 16.58
N LYS A 216 -2.17 -7.92 16.36
CA LYS A 216 -3.29 -8.87 16.35
C LYS A 216 -3.78 -9.13 14.94
N LEU A 217 -3.96 -8.06 14.16
CA LEU A 217 -4.44 -8.13 12.79
C LEU A 217 -3.37 -7.62 11.81
N TYR A 218 -3.18 -8.39 10.75
CA TYR A 218 -2.41 -8.07 9.57
C TYR A 218 -3.35 -7.59 8.48
N VAL A 219 -3.02 -6.50 7.79
CA VAL A 219 -3.84 -5.93 6.71
C VAL A 219 -3.01 -5.93 5.43
N PRO A 220 -3.26 -6.89 4.51
CA PRO A 220 -2.61 -6.91 3.20
C PRO A 220 -3.21 -5.84 2.28
N GLY A 221 -2.50 -5.53 1.20
CA GLY A 221 -2.93 -4.60 0.15
C GLY A 221 -4.10 -5.15 -0.67
N HIS A 222 -4.07 -6.44 -1.00
CA HIS A 222 -5.11 -7.11 -1.80
C HIS A 222 -5.74 -8.30 -1.07
N GLY A 223 -6.38 -8.02 0.06
CA GLY A 223 -7.04 -9.07 0.84
C GLY A 223 -7.96 -8.55 1.92
N ALA A 224 -8.51 -9.48 2.70
CA ALA A 224 -9.17 -9.16 3.96
C ALA A 224 -8.14 -9.18 5.09
N PRO A 225 -8.34 -8.40 6.17
CA PRO A 225 -7.49 -8.48 7.34
C PRO A 225 -7.49 -9.86 7.99
N GLU A 226 -6.30 -10.34 8.36
CA GLU A 226 -6.05 -11.69 8.89
C GLU A 226 -5.46 -11.64 10.29
N ARG A 227 -5.58 -12.72 11.06
CA ARG A 227 -4.92 -12.80 12.37
C ARG A 227 -3.44 -13.09 12.19
N LYS A 228 -2.60 -12.53 13.09
CA LYS A 228 -1.14 -12.79 13.10
C LYS A 228 -0.79 -14.27 12.94
N ALA A 229 -1.48 -15.16 13.65
CA ALA A 229 -1.21 -16.60 13.58
C ALA A 229 -1.47 -17.21 12.20
N GLU A 230 -2.52 -16.74 11.51
CA GLU A 230 -2.89 -17.19 10.16
C GLU A 230 -1.86 -16.70 9.14
N THR A 231 -1.52 -15.41 9.18
CA THR A 231 -0.49 -14.81 8.32
C THR A 231 0.86 -15.50 8.50
N LEU A 232 1.31 -15.74 9.74
CA LEU A 232 2.58 -16.42 9.99
C LEU A 232 2.55 -17.89 9.56
N ALA A 233 1.40 -18.56 9.59
CA ALA A 233 1.26 -19.91 9.07
C ALA A 233 1.38 -19.92 7.53
N ALA A 234 0.72 -18.98 6.85
CA ALA A 234 0.80 -18.84 5.40
C ALA A 234 2.22 -18.55 4.91
N LEU A 235 2.91 -17.57 5.52
CA LEU A 235 4.30 -17.24 5.18
C LEU A 235 5.28 -18.39 5.41
N ARG A 236 5.06 -19.20 6.46
CA ARG A 236 5.87 -20.42 6.71
C ARG A 236 5.61 -21.48 5.66
N ALA A 237 4.34 -21.73 5.32
CA ALA A 237 3.97 -22.69 4.29
C ALA A 237 4.55 -22.30 2.92
N GLU A 238 4.53 -21.00 2.58
CA GLU A 238 5.16 -20.50 1.37
C GLU A 238 6.68 -20.71 1.41
N LEU A 239 7.34 -20.40 2.53
CA LEU A 239 8.77 -20.61 2.67
C LEU A 239 9.17 -22.09 2.56
N GLU A 240 8.36 -22.99 3.14
CA GLU A 240 8.52 -24.44 3.05
C GLU A 240 8.36 -24.95 1.62
N SER A 241 7.44 -24.36 0.84
CA SER A 241 7.22 -24.71 -0.57
C SER A 241 8.48 -24.50 -1.43
N LEU A 242 9.29 -23.49 -1.10
CA LEU A 242 10.54 -23.14 -1.77
C LEU A 242 11.73 -24.00 -1.33
N GLU A 243 11.55 -24.92 -0.37
CA GLU A 243 12.60 -25.85 0.07
C GLU A 243 12.53 -27.21 -0.64
N GLY A 244 11.48 -27.45 -1.42
CA GLY A 244 11.24 -28.67 -2.21
C GLY A 244 11.96 -28.74 -3.55
#